data_AF-A0A075MXA3-F1
#
_entry.id   AF-A0A075MXA3-F1
#
_cell.length_a   1.000
_cell.length_b   1.000
_cell.length_c   1.000
_cell.angle_alpha   90.00
_cell.angle_beta   90.00
_cell.angle_gamma   90.00
#
_symmetry.space_group_name_H-M   'P 1'
#
loop_
_entity.id
_entity.type
_entity.pdbx_description
1 polymer ?
#
loop_
_entity_poly.entity_id
_entity_poly.type
_entity_poly.pdbx_seq_one_letter_code
_entity_poly.pdbx_strand_id
1 'polypeptide(L)'
;MCRRLLLSNIQSPSAIVATLDALGYRSITDEIVAEIVSDAVYSVFNKLGEHITALVIRNLCKINNRTEQQLFRRCDLVEGSIRAMFGRAADFFIDEIKDELVPFSLAKKPGLSLEEIANEMREVEVMRFVGNLAGHEHVGFIYNRKATKDAVLSQFFDHLAAPRTQALISLSSCGAEGKSAAGKFEKVQSIITYDEFLKVKEKSEAMDVMFKWIWDIHKSNQSGRETRIAGEDASWFLRNGFENEFLDAERMMGRRLHDKMSVLCSYDAEGITLASQLKRVIESHRYVIIEQPMAVYVAPA
;
A
#
# COMPACT_ATOMS: atom_id res chain seq x y z
N MET A 1 -28.04 7.90 18.88
CA MET A 1 -27.49 8.62 17.70
C MET A 1 -25.99 9.00 17.85
N CYS A 2 -25.37 8.93 19.04
CA CYS A 2 -23.94 9.33 19.24
C CYS A 2 -22.86 8.26 19.02
N ARG A 3 -23.20 6.97 18.75
CA ARG A 3 -22.19 5.91 18.57
C ARG A 3 -21.55 5.88 17.16
N ARG A 4 -22.23 6.40 16.13
CA ARG A 4 -21.70 6.46 14.75
C ARG A 4 -20.59 7.51 14.57
N LEU A 5 -20.64 8.62 15.31
CA LEU A 5 -19.66 9.72 15.18
C LEU A 5 -18.29 9.43 15.79
N LEU A 6 -18.18 8.46 16.71
CA LEU A 6 -16.90 8.06 17.30
C LEU A 6 -16.20 6.96 16.47
N LEU A 7 -16.97 6.09 15.81
CA LEU A 7 -16.44 5.04 14.94
C LEU A 7 -15.93 5.60 13.60
N SER A 8 -16.55 6.69 13.10
CA SER A 8 -16.15 7.31 11.83
C SER A 8 -14.73 7.89 11.82
N ASN A 9 -14.13 8.15 13.00
CA ASN A 9 -12.80 8.73 13.06
C ASN A 9 -11.68 7.70 12.84
N ILE A 10 -11.81 6.47 13.35
CA ILE A 10 -10.73 5.46 13.32
C ILE A 10 -10.49 4.95 11.89
N GLN A 11 -11.54 4.96 11.06
CA GLN A 11 -11.53 4.47 9.68
C GLN A 11 -11.07 5.53 8.68
N SER A 12 -10.93 6.79 9.12
CA SER A 12 -10.43 7.86 8.24
C SER A 12 -8.98 7.60 7.86
N PRO A 13 -8.56 7.91 6.62
CA PRO A 13 -7.17 7.71 6.22
C PRO A 13 -6.18 8.45 7.11
N SER A 14 -6.55 9.64 7.62
CA SER A 14 -5.74 10.39 8.56
C SER A 14 -5.55 9.68 9.91
N ALA A 15 -6.56 8.97 10.42
CA ALA A 15 -6.42 8.20 11.66
C ALA A 15 -5.58 6.93 11.47
N ILE A 16 -5.67 6.29 10.31
CA ILE A 16 -4.80 5.16 9.97
C ILE A 16 -3.34 5.62 9.92
N VAL A 17 -3.05 6.74 9.23
CA VAL A 17 -1.71 7.35 9.19
C VAL A 17 -1.24 7.73 10.59
N ALA A 18 -2.08 8.38 11.40
CA ALA A 18 -1.72 8.73 12.77
C ALA A 18 -1.40 7.49 13.63
N THR A 19 -2.08 6.36 13.38
CA THR A 19 -1.79 5.10 14.07
C THR A 19 -0.46 4.50 13.60
N LEU A 20 -0.17 4.52 12.30
CA LEU A 20 1.12 4.11 11.74
C LEU A 20 2.28 4.94 12.34
N ASP A 21 2.12 6.26 12.36
CA ASP A 21 3.11 7.19 12.93
C ASP A 21 3.33 6.93 14.43
N ALA A 22 2.26 6.74 15.20
CA ALA A 22 2.34 6.42 16.63
C ALA A 22 3.03 5.08 16.90
N LEU A 23 3.00 4.15 15.95
CA LEU A 23 3.70 2.86 15.99
C LEU A 23 5.13 2.93 15.43
N GLY A 24 5.57 4.10 14.96
CA GLY A 24 6.91 4.32 14.41
C GLY A 24 7.09 3.80 12.97
N TYR A 25 6.01 3.54 12.25
CA TYR A 25 6.09 3.19 10.83
C TYR A 25 6.54 4.39 10.01
N ARG A 26 7.26 4.15 8.91
CA ARG A 26 7.70 5.21 7.99
C ARG A 26 7.22 4.91 6.58
N SER A 27 6.71 5.93 5.88
CA SER A 27 6.31 5.83 4.47
C SER A 27 7.55 5.74 3.58
N ILE A 28 7.78 4.57 2.97
CA ILE A 28 8.86 4.39 1.99
C ILE A 28 8.45 4.99 0.64
N THR A 29 7.17 4.99 0.32
CA THR A 29 6.65 5.57 -0.92
C THR A 29 6.84 7.08 -0.94
N ASP A 30 6.52 7.77 0.15
CA ASP A 30 6.71 9.23 0.21
C ASP A 30 8.19 9.62 0.24
N GLU A 31 9.08 8.78 0.79
CA GLU A 31 10.53 8.99 0.72
C GLU A 31 11.02 8.92 -0.74
N ILE A 32 10.61 7.89 -1.50
CA ILE A 32 10.96 7.73 -2.92
C ILE A 32 10.39 8.86 -3.78
N VAL A 33 9.11 9.19 -3.61
CA VAL A 33 8.46 10.26 -4.41
C VAL A 33 9.10 11.61 -4.11
N ALA A 34 9.42 11.91 -2.85
CA ALA A 34 10.11 13.16 -2.49
C ALA A 34 11.51 13.26 -3.11
N GLU A 35 12.24 12.14 -3.22
CA GLU A 35 13.54 12.09 -3.90
C GLU A 35 13.39 12.39 -5.39
N ILE A 36 12.45 11.74 -6.09
CA ILE A 36 12.20 11.99 -7.51
C ILE A 36 11.77 13.45 -7.76
N VAL A 37 10.90 14.00 -6.90
CA VAL A 37 10.48 15.41 -6.98
C VAL A 37 11.66 16.34 -6.75
N SER A 38 12.50 16.06 -5.75
CA SER A 38 13.73 16.80 -5.50
C SER A 38 14.61 16.80 -6.75
N ASP A 39 14.92 15.63 -7.31
CA ASP A 39 15.78 15.48 -8.48
C ASP A 39 15.26 16.23 -9.70
N ALA A 40 13.95 16.20 -9.96
CA ALA A 40 13.32 16.96 -11.03
C ALA A 40 13.49 18.48 -10.82
N VAL A 41 13.25 18.96 -9.59
CA VAL A 41 13.45 20.38 -9.23
C VAL A 41 14.91 20.80 -9.42
N TYR A 42 15.85 20.00 -8.94
CA TYR A 42 17.28 20.25 -9.14
C TYR A 42 17.67 20.23 -10.62
N SER A 43 17.19 19.26 -11.39
CA SER A 43 17.45 19.14 -12.83
C SER A 43 17.05 20.43 -13.57
N VAL A 44 15.85 20.93 -13.32
CA VAL A 44 15.33 22.16 -13.96
C VAL A 44 16.16 23.38 -13.57
N PHE A 45 16.43 23.58 -12.28
CA PHE A 45 17.17 24.77 -11.86
C PHE A 45 18.66 24.70 -12.20
N ASN A 46 19.24 23.50 -12.31
CA ASN A 46 20.65 23.34 -12.70
C ASN A 46 20.92 23.80 -14.14
N LYS A 47 19.89 23.89 -14.99
CA LYS A 47 19.98 24.55 -16.31
C LYS A 47 20.40 26.03 -16.20
N LEU A 48 20.19 26.67 -15.04
CA LEU A 48 20.64 28.04 -14.75
C LEU A 48 22.06 28.10 -14.16
N GLY A 49 22.64 26.96 -13.77
CA GLY A 49 23.95 26.83 -13.12
C GLY A 49 23.87 26.42 -11.65
N GLU A 50 24.86 25.64 -11.20
CA GLU A 50 24.90 25.02 -9.86
C GLU A 50 24.80 26.03 -8.72
N HIS A 51 25.55 27.14 -8.81
CA HIS A 51 25.52 28.19 -7.79
C HIS A 51 24.15 28.87 -7.66
N ILE A 52 23.45 29.06 -8.78
CA ILE A 52 22.11 29.65 -8.79
C ILE A 52 21.11 28.64 -8.22
N THR A 53 21.24 27.36 -8.56
CA THR A 53 20.40 26.28 -8.05
C THR A 53 20.42 26.23 -6.53
N ALA A 54 21.60 26.20 -5.91
CA ALA A 54 21.72 26.18 -4.45
C ALA A 54 21.05 27.39 -3.79
N LEU A 55 21.14 28.59 -4.40
CA LEU A 55 20.47 29.79 -3.91
C LEU A 55 18.95 29.71 -4.06
N VAL A 56 18.46 29.18 -5.18
CA VAL A 56 17.03 28.97 -5.43
C VAL A 56 16.45 28.01 -4.40
N ILE A 57 17.02 26.80 -4.26
CA ILE A 57 16.52 25.79 -3.32
C ILE A 57 16.50 26.33 -1.89
N ARG A 58 17.58 27.02 -1.47
CA ARG A 58 17.64 27.66 -0.15
C ARG A 58 16.54 28.69 0.04
N ASN A 59 16.20 29.46 -0.98
CA ASN A 59 15.12 30.44 -0.90
C ASN A 59 13.74 29.77 -0.88
N LEU A 60 13.51 28.72 -1.67
CA LEU A 60 12.25 27.95 -1.61
C LEU A 60 12.03 27.40 -0.20
N CYS A 61 13.06 26.85 0.43
CA CYS A 61 13.02 26.38 1.82
C CYS A 61 12.67 27.49 2.82
N LYS A 62 13.26 28.69 2.64
CA LYS A 62 13.00 29.86 3.49
C LYS A 62 11.57 30.36 3.39
N ILE A 63 10.96 30.35 2.20
CA ILE A 63 9.59 30.83 1.98
C ILE A 63 8.59 30.08 2.88
N ASN A 64 8.80 28.78 3.09
CA ASN A 64 7.93 27.95 3.91
C ASN A 64 8.46 27.67 5.32
N ASN A 65 9.64 28.19 5.67
CA ASN A 65 10.36 27.86 6.90
C ASN A 65 10.48 26.33 7.12
N ARG A 66 10.94 25.63 6.07
CA ARG A 66 11.08 24.17 6.06
C ARG A 66 12.51 23.76 5.72
N THR A 67 12.88 22.56 6.16
CA THR A 67 14.04 21.89 5.58
C THR A 67 13.70 21.40 4.17
N GLU A 68 14.73 21.13 3.39
CA GLU A 68 14.59 20.59 2.03
C GLU A 68 13.77 19.29 2.00
N GLN A 69 14.09 18.35 2.90
CA GLN A 69 13.35 17.10 3.06
C GLN A 69 11.86 17.33 3.38
N GLN A 70 11.54 18.35 4.18
CA GLN A 70 10.15 18.68 4.51
C GLN A 70 9.43 19.35 3.34
N LEU A 71 10.14 20.14 2.53
CA LEU A 71 9.60 20.82 1.36
C LEU A 71 9.21 19.80 0.28
N PHE A 72 10.13 18.92 -0.12
CA PHE A 72 9.91 18.01 -1.26
C PHE A 72 8.94 16.87 -0.97
N ARG A 73 8.59 16.62 0.30
CA ARG A 73 7.48 15.73 0.67
C ARG A 73 6.10 16.31 0.33
N ARG A 74 6.02 17.59 -0.07
CA ARG A 74 4.76 18.31 -0.29
C ARG A 74 4.81 19.12 -1.58
N CYS A 75 4.25 18.57 -2.66
CA CYS A 75 4.27 19.20 -3.98
C CYS A 75 3.53 20.55 -3.99
N ASP A 76 2.47 20.68 -3.18
CA ASP A 76 1.76 21.95 -2.99
C ASP A 76 2.68 23.07 -2.46
N LEU A 77 3.60 22.73 -1.53
CA LEU A 77 4.56 23.69 -1.00
C LEU A 77 5.66 24.02 -2.01
N VAL A 78 6.08 23.04 -2.83
CA VAL A 78 7.04 23.26 -3.92
C VAL A 78 6.47 24.24 -4.93
N GLU A 79 5.28 23.97 -5.47
CA GLU A 79 4.60 24.87 -6.43
C GLU A 79 4.40 26.26 -5.82
N GLY A 80 3.88 26.33 -4.59
CA GLY A 80 3.66 27.58 -3.89
C GLY A 80 4.94 28.40 -3.70
N SER A 81 6.06 27.74 -3.37
CA SER A 81 7.37 28.40 -3.23
C SER A 81 7.86 28.98 -4.54
N ILE A 82 7.75 28.21 -5.63
CA ILE A 82 8.20 28.64 -6.97
C ILE A 82 7.35 29.83 -7.43
N ARG A 83 6.03 29.76 -7.24
CA ARG A 83 5.12 30.88 -7.53
C ARG A 83 5.45 32.14 -6.73
N ALA A 84 5.71 32.00 -5.43
CA ALA A 84 6.09 33.12 -4.58
C ALA A 84 7.42 33.75 -4.99
N MET A 85 8.39 32.94 -5.42
CA MET A 85 9.72 33.42 -5.80
C MET A 85 9.77 34.06 -7.18
N PHE A 86 9.11 33.47 -8.18
CA PHE A 86 9.24 33.84 -9.60
C PHE A 86 8.02 34.57 -10.17
N GLY A 87 6.91 34.65 -9.43
CA GLY A 87 5.68 35.32 -9.89
C GLY A 87 5.18 34.73 -11.21
N ARG A 88 5.01 35.57 -12.24
CA ARG A 88 4.52 35.14 -13.56
C ARG A 88 5.47 34.19 -14.30
N ALA A 89 6.76 34.18 -13.96
CA ALA A 89 7.72 33.26 -14.58
C ALA A 89 7.67 31.84 -13.96
N ALA A 90 6.93 31.66 -12.86
CA ALA A 90 6.84 30.38 -12.17
C ALA A 90 6.22 29.27 -13.01
N ASP A 91 5.26 29.60 -13.88
CA ASP A 91 4.57 28.61 -14.71
C ASP A 91 5.55 27.87 -15.62
N PHE A 92 6.53 28.57 -16.20
CA PHE A 92 7.59 27.95 -17.00
C PHE A 92 8.38 26.89 -16.21
N PHE A 93 8.81 27.23 -14.98
CA PHE A 93 9.57 26.28 -14.16
C PHE A 93 8.71 25.11 -13.69
N ILE A 94 7.46 25.37 -13.33
CA ILE A 94 6.53 24.32 -12.89
C ILE A 94 6.26 23.35 -14.04
N ASP A 95 6.04 23.84 -15.26
CA ASP A 95 5.80 22.99 -16.42
C ASP A 95 7.04 22.16 -16.79
N GLU A 96 8.24 22.74 -16.74
CA GLU A 96 9.49 21.97 -16.93
C GLU A 96 9.67 20.88 -15.84
N ILE A 97 9.32 21.15 -14.58
CA ILE A 97 9.39 20.15 -13.51
C ILE A 97 8.37 19.03 -13.76
N LYS A 98 7.15 19.37 -14.22
CA LYS A 98 6.15 18.36 -14.58
C LYS A 98 6.67 17.45 -15.68
N ASP A 99 7.30 18.01 -16.71
CA ASP A 99 7.86 17.25 -17.82
C ASP A 99 8.94 16.26 -17.36
N GLU A 100 9.79 16.65 -16.40
CA GLU A 100 10.78 15.75 -15.78
C GLU A 100 10.12 14.63 -14.94
N LEU A 101 8.92 14.85 -14.39
CA LEU A 101 8.19 13.88 -13.57
C LEU A 101 7.31 12.91 -14.39
N VAL A 102 6.86 13.30 -15.58
CA VAL A 102 5.99 12.49 -16.46
C VAL A 102 6.48 11.04 -16.62
N PRO A 103 7.78 10.75 -16.85
CA PRO A 103 8.28 9.38 -17.02
C PRO A 103 8.01 8.44 -15.82
N PHE A 104 7.80 8.99 -14.63
CA PHE A 104 7.59 8.24 -13.38
C PHE A 104 6.10 8.04 -13.05
N SER A 105 5.20 8.64 -13.83
CA SER A 105 3.75 8.61 -13.63
C SER A 105 3.05 7.91 -14.79
N LEU A 106 1.75 7.60 -14.64
CA LEU A 106 0.92 7.12 -15.75
C LEU A 106 0.34 8.30 -16.57
N ALA A 107 0.47 9.52 -16.06
CA ALA A 107 -0.04 10.74 -16.64
C ALA A 107 0.75 11.14 -17.88
N LYS A 108 0.07 11.04 -19.03
CA LYS A 108 0.41 11.80 -20.23
C LYS A 108 -0.58 12.94 -20.47
N LYS A 109 -1.38 13.29 -19.44
CA LYS A 109 -2.48 14.26 -19.58
C LYS A 109 -1.94 15.67 -19.33
N PRO A 110 -2.13 16.60 -20.27
CA PRO A 110 -1.79 18.00 -20.02
C PRO A 110 -2.68 18.58 -18.90
N GLY A 111 -2.10 19.45 -18.08
CA GLY A 111 -2.85 20.26 -17.10
C GLY A 111 -2.95 19.69 -15.68
N LEU A 112 -2.27 18.58 -15.35
CA LEU A 112 -2.19 18.12 -13.96
C LEU A 112 -1.29 19.04 -13.11
N SER A 113 -1.60 19.15 -11.83
CA SER A 113 -0.74 19.72 -10.80
C SER A 113 0.39 18.75 -10.40
N LEU A 114 1.46 19.26 -9.79
CA LEU A 114 2.53 18.43 -9.24
C LEU A 114 2.01 17.43 -8.21
N GLU A 115 1.01 17.81 -7.39
CA GLU A 115 0.43 16.90 -6.42
C GLU A 115 -0.36 15.75 -7.08
N GLU A 116 -1.08 16.01 -8.18
CA GLU A 116 -1.75 14.95 -8.94
C GLU A 116 -0.73 13.99 -9.57
N ILE A 117 0.35 14.50 -10.16
CA ILE A 117 1.44 13.67 -10.71
C ILE A 117 2.09 12.84 -9.60
N ALA A 118 2.39 13.45 -8.45
CA ALA A 118 2.96 12.75 -7.30
C ALA A 118 2.04 11.65 -6.78
N ASN A 119 0.71 11.87 -6.74
CA ASN A 119 -0.25 10.84 -6.38
C ASN A 119 -0.24 9.66 -7.36
N GLU A 120 -0.12 9.91 -8.66
CA GLU A 120 0.03 8.82 -9.63
C GLU A 120 1.37 8.08 -9.47
N MET A 121 2.47 8.80 -9.21
CA MET A 121 3.77 8.18 -8.92
C MET A 121 3.67 7.26 -7.69
N ARG A 122 2.98 7.71 -6.63
CA ARG A 122 2.72 6.89 -5.44
C ARG A 122 1.98 5.60 -5.79
N GLU A 123 0.96 5.66 -6.64
CA GLU A 123 0.24 4.47 -7.12
C GLU A 123 1.18 3.52 -7.89
N VAL A 124 2.00 4.06 -8.81
CA VAL A 124 2.99 3.29 -9.57
C VAL A 124 4.01 2.60 -8.65
N GLU A 125 4.54 3.32 -7.66
CA GLU A 125 5.50 2.77 -6.68
C GLU A 125 4.87 1.67 -5.83
N VAL A 126 3.63 1.85 -5.37
CA VAL A 126 2.92 0.83 -4.58
C VAL A 126 2.66 -0.42 -5.42
N MET A 127 2.22 -0.26 -6.68
CA MET A 127 2.03 -1.40 -7.58
C MET A 127 3.36 -2.11 -7.89
N ARG A 128 4.45 -1.37 -8.08
CA ARG A 128 5.80 -1.93 -8.24
C ARG A 128 6.25 -2.72 -7.01
N PHE A 129 6.02 -2.18 -5.81
CA PHE A 129 6.33 -2.85 -4.54
C PHE A 129 5.56 -4.18 -4.43
N VAL A 130 4.25 -4.16 -4.67
CA VAL A 130 3.38 -5.34 -4.61
C VAL A 130 3.80 -6.38 -5.65
N GLY A 131 4.07 -5.93 -6.87
CA GLY A 131 4.57 -6.77 -7.95
C GLY A 131 5.87 -7.47 -7.56
N ASN A 132 6.84 -6.73 -7.01
CA ASN A 132 8.19 -7.22 -6.70
C ASN A 132 8.37 -7.76 -5.28
N LEU A 133 7.27 -8.00 -4.54
CA LEU A 133 7.34 -8.44 -3.16
C LEU A 133 8.19 -9.71 -3.02
N ALA A 134 9.25 -9.64 -2.21
CA ALA A 134 10.14 -10.76 -1.99
C ALA A 134 9.42 -11.90 -1.25
N GLY A 135 9.95 -13.12 -1.39
CA GLY A 135 9.63 -14.19 -0.46
C GLY A 135 10.00 -13.76 0.97
N HIS A 136 9.29 -14.29 1.96
CA HIS A 136 9.41 -14.03 3.41
C HIS A 136 8.66 -12.81 3.94
N GLU A 137 7.82 -12.15 3.15
CA GLU A 137 7.14 -10.93 3.56
C GLU A 137 5.68 -11.15 3.96
N HIS A 138 5.28 -10.52 5.07
CA HIS A 138 3.91 -10.45 5.54
C HIS A 138 3.41 -9.00 5.47
N VAL A 139 2.46 -8.75 4.56
CA VAL A 139 2.03 -7.40 4.16
C VAL A 139 0.55 -7.22 4.44
N GLY A 140 0.23 -6.15 5.15
CA GLY A 140 -1.15 -5.74 5.39
C GLY A 140 -1.53 -4.70 4.35
N PHE A 141 -2.74 -4.76 3.81
CA PHE A 141 -3.25 -3.76 2.89
C PHE A 141 -4.63 -3.29 3.33
N ILE A 142 -4.72 -2.03 3.74
CA ILE A 142 -5.97 -1.43 4.23
C ILE A 142 -6.58 -0.61 3.10
N TYR A 143 -7.77 -1.00 2.66
CA TYR A 143 -8.46 -0.43 1.51
C TYR A 143 -9.84 0.14 1.89
N ASN A 144 -10.29 1.12 1.11
CA ASN A 144 -11.63 1.71 1.16
C ASN A 144 -12.43 1.41 -0.11
N ARG A 145 -11.75 1.25 -1.27
CA ARG A 145 -12.40 0.95 -2.55
C ARG A 145 -12.06 -0.45 -3.03
N LYS A 146 -13.10 -1.23 -3.35
CA LYS A 146 -12.97 -2.58 -3.95
C LYS A 146 -12.14 -2.58 -5.23
N ALA A 147 -12.29 -1.57 -6.08
CA ALA A 147 -11.53 -1.46 -7.33
C ALA A 147 -10.01 -1.39 -7.10
N THR A 148 -9.56 -0.61 -6.11
CA THR A 148 -8.14 -0.53 -5.74
C THR A 148 -7.65 -1.84 -5.18
N LYS A 149 -8.47 -2.48 -4.33
CA LYS A 149 -8.15 -3.81 -3.81
C LYS A 149 -7.93 -4.83 -4.92
N ASP A 150 -8.82 -4.82 -5.89
CA ASP A 150 -8.75 -5.74 -7.02
C ASP A 150 -7.51 -5.46 -7.89
N ALA A 151 -7.13 -4.20 -8.06
CA ALA A 151 -5.91 -3.82 -8.77
C ALA A 151 -4.64 -4.29 -8.01
N VAL A 152 -4.56 -4.06 -6.71
CA VAL A 152 -3.46 -4.51 -5.84
C VAL A 152 -3.33 -6.03 -5.84
N LEU A 153 -4.44 -6.76 -5.66
CA LEU A 153 -4.46 -8.22 -5.71
C LEU A 153 -4.07 -8.75 -7.10
N SER A 154 -4.56 -8.10 -8.17
CA SER A 154 -4.17 -8.47 -9.54
C SER A 154 -2.67 -8.30 -9.73
N GLN A 155 -2.10 -7.17 -9.31
CA GLN A 155 -0.67 -6.90 -9.39
C GLN A 155 0.16 -7.88 -8.54
N PHE A 156 -0.36 -8.32 -7.39
CA PHE A 156 0.29 -9.31 -6.54
C PHE A 156 0.38 -10.68 -7.21
N PHE A 157 -0.63 -11.07 -7.99
CA PHE A 157 -0.62 -12.33 -8.74
C PHE A 157 0.02 -12.20 -10.14
N ASP A 158 0.02 -11.01 -10.73
CA ASP A 158 0.54 -10.74 -12.06
C ASP A 158 2.06 -10.52 -12.08
N HIS A 159 2.82 -11.43 -11.49
CA HIS A 159 4.28 -11.38 -11.61
C HIS A 159 4.74 -11.98 -12.94
N LEU A 160 5.56 -11.20 -13.66
CA LEU A 160 6.10 -11.52 -14.98
C LEU A 160 7.15 -12.66 -15.02
N ALA A 161 7.45 -13.31 -13.89
CA ALA A 161 8.57 -14.25 -13.79
C ALA A 161 8.11 -15.64 -13.34
N ALA A 162 7.89 -16.52 -14.32
CA ALA A 162 7.62 -17.96 -14.20
C ALA A 162 6.35 -18.35 -13.40
N PRO A 163 5.80 -19.57 -13.60
CA PRO A 163 4.69 -20.05 -12.80
C PRO A 163 5.12 -20.15 -11.32
N ARG A 164 4.44 -19.38 -10.47
CA ARG A 164 4.54 -19.43 -9.01
C ARG A 164 3.32 -20.16 -8.47
N THR A 165 3.47 -20.83 -7.33
CA THR A 165 2.29 -21.27 -6.58
C THR A 165 1.61 -20.05 -5.98
N GLN A 166 0.37 -19.83 -6.37
CA GLN A 166 -0.47 -18.68 -6.08
C GLN A 166 -1.81 -19.14 -5.52
N ALA A 167 -2.18 -18.59 -4.37
CA ALA A 167 -3.40 -18.96 -3.68
C ALA A 167 -4.17 -17.76 -3.13
N LEU A 168 -5.48 -17.91 -3.06
CA LEU A 168 -6.40 -16.87 -2.60
C LEU A 168 -7.40 -17.44 -1.58
N ILE A 169 -7.54 -16.74 -0.45
CA ILE A 169 -8.67 -16.91 0.46
C ILE A 169 -9.73 -15.90 0.02
N SER A 170 -10.87 -16.37 -0.49
CA SER A 170 -11.90 -15.53 -1.12
C SER A 170 -13.17 -15.39 -0.29
N LEU A 171 -13.83 -14.24 -0.41
CA LEU A 171 -15.18 -14.00 0.13
C LEU A 171 -16.27 -14.82 -0.58
N SER A 172 -16.01 -15.31 -1.79
CA SER A 172 -17.01 -16.02 -2.58
C SER A 172 -16.49 -17.37 -3.08
N SER A 173 -17.28 -18.41 -2.84
CA SER A 173 -17.17 -19.66 -3.60
C SER A 173 -17.61 -19.33 -5.00
N CYS A 174 -16.69 -19.38 -5.96
CA CYS A 174 -16.93 -19.26 -7.41
C CYS A 174 -18.31 -18.65 -7.77
N GLY A 175 -18.35 -17.31 -7.86
CA GLY A 175 -19.57 -16.50 -7.82
C GLY A 175 -20.78 -16.97 -8.65
N ALA A 176 -21.96 -16.71 -8.07
CA ALA A 176 -23.29 -16.81 -8.66
C ALA A 176 -23.54 -15.88 -9.88
N GLU A 177 -22.51 -15.19 -10.39
CA GLU A 177 -22.56 -14.35 -11.60
C GLU A 177 -21.70 -14.90 -12.75
N GLY A 178 -21.24 -16.16 -12.66
CA GLY A 178 -20.52 -16.81 -13.77
C GLY A 178 -19.08 -16.32 -13.99
N LYS A 179 -18.57 -15.40 -13.15
CA LYS A 179 -17.14 -15.12 -13.02
C LYS A 179 -16.71 -15.42 -11.59
N SER A 180 -16.18 -16.62 -11.39
CA SER A 180 -15.53 -17.00 -10.14
C SER A 180 -14.39 -16.04 -9.79
N ALA A 181 -13.94 -16.01 -8.53
CA ALA A 181 -12.66 -15.37 -8.19
C ALA A 181 -11.51 -15.88 -9.09
N ALA A 182 -11.61 -17.13 -9.60
CA ALA A 182 -10.72 -17.68 -10.62
C ALA A 182 -10.83 -17.00 -12.01
N GLY A 183 -11.99 -16.43 -12.38
CA GLY A 183 -12.13 -15.61 -13.59
C GLY A 183 -11.66 -14.16 -13.43
N LYS A 184 -11.44 -13.70 -12.20
CA LYS A 184 -10.91 -12.36 -11.89
C LYS A 184 -9.39 -12.36 -11.73
N PHE A 185 -8.85 -13.45 -11.19
CA PHE A 185 -7.41 -13.65 -10.99
C PHE A 185 -6.96 -14.92 -11.70
N GLU A 186 -6.82 -14.86 -13.03
CA GLU A 186 -6.59 -16.02 -13.90
C GLU A 186 -5.35 -16.86 -13.54
N LYS A 187 -4.38 -16.27 -12.82
CA LYS A 187 -3.13 -16.94 -12.44
C LYS A 187 -3.21 -17.70 -11.11
N VAL A 188 -4.26 -17.50 -10.31
CA VAL A 188 -4.43 -18.17 -9.01
C VAL A 188 -4.80 -19.64 -9.20
N GLN A 189 -4.02 -20.56 -8.64
CA GLN A 189 -4.25 -22.00 -8.84
C GLN A 189 -5.02 -22.66 -7.70
N SER A 190 -5.02 -22.06 -6.51
CA SER A 190 -5.73 -22.59 -5.34
C SER A 190 -6.62 -21.52 -4.72
N ILE A 191 -7.89 -21.84 -4.51
CA ILE A 191 -8.85 -20.94 -3.89
C ILE A 191 -9.57 -21.70 -2.78
N ILE A 192 -9.62 -21.09 -1.60
CA ILE A 192 -10.48 -21.51 -0.48
C ILE A 192 -11.36 -20.33 -0.10
N THR A 193 -12.57 -20.59 0.38
CA THR A 193 -13.45 -19.50 0.85
C THR A 193 -13.35 -19.35 2.35
N TYR A 194 -13.70 -18.15 2.86
CA TYR A 194 -13.80 -17.96 4.31
C TYR A 194 -14.82 -18.91 4.96
N ASP A 195 -15.93 -19.23 4.26
CA ASP A 195 -16.96 -20.16 4.75
C ASP A 195 -16.46 -21.61 4.86
N GLU A 196 -15.46 -22.02 4.06
CA GLU A 196 -14.85 -23.34 4.22
C GLU A 196 -14.18 -23.49 5.59
N PHE A 197 -13.67 -22.39 6.15
CA PHE A 197 -13.12 -22.38 7.51
C PHE A 197 -14.20 -22.42 8.61
N LEU A 198 -15.47 -22.20 8.28
CA LEU A 198 -16.60 -22.36 9.22
C LEU A 198 -17.12 -23.79 9.32
N LYS A 199 -16.65 -24.71 8.47
CA LYS A 199 -17.08 -26.12 8.50
C LYS A 199 -16.56 -26.88 9.73
N VAL A 200 -15.61 -26.32 10.46
CA VAL A 200 -15.09 -26.88 11.71
C VAL A 200 -15.88 -26.40 12.93
N LYS A 201 -15.86 -27.20 14.01
CA LYS A 201 -16.73 -26.96 15.17
C LYS A 201 -16.20 -25.88 16.10
N GLU A 202 -14.88 -25.73 16.20
CA GLU A 202 -14.23 -24.76 17.09
C GLU A 202 -13.51 -23.66 16.29
N LYS A 203 -13.51 -22.42 16.82
CA LYS A 203 -12.90 -21.28 16.12
C LYS A 203 -11.37 -21.37 16.04
N SER A 204 -10.74 -21.92 17.07
CA SER A 204 -9.31 -22.24 17.09
C SER A 204 -8.94 -23.21 15.97
N GLU A 205 -9.76 -24.25 15.76
CA GLU A 205 -9.57 -25.24 14.71
C GLU A 205 -9.63 -24.60 13.30
N ALA A 206 -10.41 -23.52 13.13
CA ALA A 206 -10.50 -22.81 11.85
C ALA A 206 -9.18 -22.17 11.45
N MET A 207 -8.44 -21.62 12.41
CA MET A 207 -7.11 -21.05 12.17
C MET A 207 -6.08 -22.16 11.86
N ASP A 208 -6.16 -23.30 12.55
CA ASP A 208 -5.30 -24.45 12.26
C ASP A 208 -5.53 -25.00 10.84
N VAL A 209 -6.79 -25.05 10.39
CA VAL A 209 -7.13 -25.43 9.01
C VAL A 209 -6.57 -24.42 8.01
N MET A 210 -6.71 -23.12 8.26
CA MET A 210 -6.16 -22.08 7.40
C MET A 210 -4.63 -22.20 7.29
N PHE A 211 -3.92 -22.35 8.41
CA PHE A 211 -2.47 -22.50 8.41
C PHE A 211 -2.02 -23.78 7.73
N LYS A 212 -2.72 -24.89 7.97
CA LYS A 212 -2.44 -26.15 7.28
C LYS A 212 -2.61 -26.00 5.77
N TRP A 213 -3.68 -25.38 5.32
CA TRP A 213 -3.93 -25.13 3.89
C TRP A 213 -2.83 -24.25 3.27
N ILE A 214 -2.45 -23.16 3.94
CA ILE A 214 -1.32 -22.28 3.55
C ILE A 214 -0.03 -23.12 3.40
N TRP A 215 0.25 -23.96 4.38
CA TRP A 215 1.46 -24.77 4.43
C TRP A 215 1.50 -25.87 3.37
N ASP A 216 0.38 -26.55 3.13
CA ASP A 216 0.26 -27.60 2.12
C ASP A 216 0.48 -27.01 0.72
N ILE A 217 -0.06 -25.81 0.45
CA ILE A 217 0.19 -25.06 -0.78
C ILE A 217 1.67 -24.74 -0.92
N HIS A 218 2.29 -24.22 0.13
CA HIS A 218 3.71 -23.89 0.09
C HIS A 218 4.58 -25.13 -0.15
N LYS A 219 4.31 -26.24 0.54
CA LYS A 219 5.03 -27.51 0.34
C LYS A 219 4.85 -28.11 -1.04
N SER A 220 3.70 -27.89 -1.68
CA SER A 220 3.46 -28.34 -3.06
C SER A 220 4.26 -27.55 -4.09
N ASN A 221 4.85 -26.41 -3.72
CA ASN A 221 5.63 -25.57 -4.62
C ASN A 221 7.02 -26.18 -4.91
N GLN A 222 7.12 -26.88 -6.03
CA GLN A 222 8.36 -27.51 -6.50
C GLN A 222 9.25 -26.57 -7.34
N SER A 223 8.81 -25.32 -7.59
CA SER A 223 9.50 -24.40 -8.50
C SER A 223 10.77 -23.75 -7.91
N GLY A 224 10.96 -23.83 -6.60
CA GLY A 224 12.03 -23.12 -5.87
C GLY A 224 11.86 -21.59 -5.81
N ARG A 225 10.79 -21.06 -6.40
CA ARG A 225 10.35 -19.64 -6.37
C ARG A 225 9.40 -19.40 -5.19
N GLU A 226 9.13 -18.13 -4.88
CA GLU A 226 8.21 -17.83 -3.77
C GLU A 226 6.77 -18.33 -3.98
N THR A 227 6.14 -18.76 -2.89
CA THR A 227 4.69 -18.98 -2.84
C THR A 227 4.00 -17.67 -2.48
N ARG A 228 2.97 -17.30 -3.23
CA ARG A 228 2.18 -16.07 -2.99
C ARG A 228 0.77 -16.42 -2.54
N ILE A 229 0.38 -15.92 -1.38
CA ILE A 229 -0.93 -16.15 -0.80
C ILE A 229 -1.56 -14.81 -0.48
N ALA A 230 -2.82 -14.60 -0.86
CA ALA A 230 -3.54 -13.41 -0.47
C ALA A 230 -4.85 -13.74 0.24
N GLY A 231 -5.21 -12.92 1.22
CA GLY A 231 -6.57 -12.82 1.73
C GLY A 231 -7.32 -11.73 0.97
N GLU A 232 -8.46 -12.08 0.37
CA GLU A 232 -9.30 -11.12 -0.34
C GLU A 232 -9.88 -10.06 0.59
N ASP A 233 -10.29 -10.44 1.80
CA ASP A 233 -10.78 -9.52 2.83
C ASP A 233 -10.70 -10.15 4.22
N ALA A 234 -9.53 -10.08 4.84
CA ALA A 234 -9.26 -10.57 6.19
C ALA A 234 -10.08 -9.85 7.27
N SER A 235 -10.62 -8.66 6.99
CA SER A 235 -11.57 -7.99 7.91
C SER A 235 -12.87 -8.79 8.10
N TRP A 236 -13.14 -9.76 7.23
CA TRP A 236 -14.21 -10.74 7.41
C TRP A 236 -14.11 -11.46 8.76
N PHE A 237 -12.90 -11.85 9.21
CA PHE A 237 -12.73 -12.52 10.50
C PHE A 237 -13.09 -11.60 11.67
N LEU A 238 -12.75 -10.32 11.56
CA LEU A 238 -13.08 -9.30 12.58
C LEU A 238 -14.60 -9.12 12.71
N ARG A 239 -15.32 -9.13 11.59
CA ARG A 239 -16.78 -8.96 11.56
C ARG A 239 -17.58 -10.21 11.93
N ASN A 240 -16.99 -11.40 11.75
CA ASN A 240 -17.68 -12.68 11.98
C ASN A 240 -17.30 -13.36 13.31
N GLY A 241 -16.71 -12.61 14.24
CA GLY A 241 -16.46 -13.07 15.61
C GLY A 241 -15.24 -13.97 15.77
N PHE A 242 -14.30 -13.94 14.83
CA PHE A 242 -13.00 -14.63 14.89
C PHE A 242 -11.86 -13.66 15.22
N GLU A 243 -12.16 -12.47 15.73
CA GLU A 243 -11.19 -11.39 15.94
C GLU A 243 -9.96 -11.86 16.73
N ASN A 244 -10.16 -12.53 17.86
CA ASN A 244 -9.04 -12.88 18.75
C ASN A 244 -8.18 -13.96 18.12
N GLU A 245 -8.81 -15.04 17.66
CA GLU A 245 -8.16 -16.17 17.02
C GLU A 245 -7.36 -15.72 15.78
N PHE A 246 -7.97 -14.89 14.93
CA PHE A 246 -7.34 -14.38 13.73
C PHE A 246 -6.20 -13.40 14.03
N LEU A 247 -6.39 -12.43 14.93
CA LEU A 247 -5.33 -11.46 15.25
C LEU A 247 -4.18 -12.11 16.03
N ASP A 248 -4.43 -13.19 16.79
CA ASP A 248 -3.37 -13.97 17.41
C ASP A 248 -2.61 -14.81 16.37
N ALA A 249 -3.33 -15.40 15.40
CA ALA A 249 -2.75 -16.08 14.25
C ALA A 249 -1.84 -15.14 13.40
N GLU A 250 -2.32 -13.93 13.08
CA GLU A 250 -1.56 -12.87 12.42
C GLU A 250 -0.26 -12.53 13.16
N ARG A 251 -0.37 -12.37 14.48
CA ARG A 251 0.78 -12.11 15.34
C ARG A 251 1.77 -13.29 15.37
N MET A 252 1.28 -14.53 15.33
CA MET A 252 2.10 -15.74 15.32
C MET A 252 2.85 -15.92 14.00
N MET A 253 2.24 -15.59 12.86
CA MET A 253 2.96 -15.49 11.58
C MET A 253 4.09 -14.47 11.67
N GLY A 254 3.84 -13.38 12.39
CA GLY A 254 4.80 -12.32 12.62
C GLY A 254 5.09 -11.51 11.35
N ARG A 255 6.09 -10.64 11.45
CA ARG A 255 6.44 -9.67 10.39
C ARG A 255 7.20 -10.31 9.22
N ARG A 256 7.88 -11.43 9.46
CA ARG A 256 8.67 -12.15 8.46
C ARG A 256 8.28 -13.61 8.46
N LEU A 257 7.92 -14.10 7.29
CA LEU A 257 7.54 -15.49 7.11
C LEU A 257 8.78 -16.35 6.91
N HIS A 258 8.74 -17.53 7.51
CA HIS A 258 9.69 -18.59 7.18
C HIS A 258 9.39 -19.11 5.75
N ASP A 259 10.42 -19.62 5.06
CA ASP A 259 10.27 -20.41 3.82
C ASP A 259 9.65 -19.73 2.58
N LYS A 260 10.39 -18.82 1.92
CA LYS A 260 10.09 -18.18 0.63
C LYS A 260 8.60 -17.93 0.36
N MET A 261 7.86 -17.46 1.36
CA MET A 261 6.42 -17.24 1.27
C MET A 261 6.12 -15.75 1.39
N SER A 262 5.21 -15.27 0.57
CA SER A 262 4.71 -13.91 0.59
C SER A 262 3.22 -13.95 0.88
N VAL A 263 2.78 -13.26 1.94
CA VAL A 263 1.37 -13.16 2.32
C VAL A 263 0.91 -11.71 2.21
N LEU A 264 -0.19 -11.49 1.51
CA LEU A 264 -0.88 -10.20 1.41
C LEU A 264 -2.28 -10.29 2.05
N CYS A 265 -2.43 -9.71 3.23
CA CYS A 265 -3.70 -9.66 3.95
C CYS A 265 -4.43 -8.35 3.64
N SER A 266 -5.53 -8.42 2.88
CA SER A 266 -6.34 -7.25 2.56
C SER A 266 -7.39 -7.01 3.64
N TYR A 267 -7.58 -5.77 4.07
CA TYR A 267 -8.55 -5.37 5.08
C TYR A 267 -9.41 -4.23 4.57
N ASP A 268 -10.72 -4.45 4.53
CA ASP A 268 -11.67 -3.34 4.39
C ASP A 268 -11.57 -2.44 5.63
N ALA A 269 -11.22 -1.17 5.44
CA ALA A 269 -11.12 -0.19 6.50
C ALA A 269 -12.45 -0.04 7.26
N GLU A 270 -13.60 -0.15 6.56
CA GLU A 270 -14.92 -0.13 7.20
C GLU A 270 -15.16 -1.37 8.07
N GLY A 271 -14.47 -2.47 7.77
CA GLY A 271 -14.48 -3.71 8.54
C GLY A 271 -13.69 -3.66 9.84
N ILE A 272 -12.79 -2.68 10.00
CA ILE A 272 -12.03 -2.45 11.23
C ILE A 272 -12.79 -1.43 12.08
N THR A 273 -13.36 -1.89 13.19
CA THR A 273 -14.30 -1.08 13.99
C THR A 273 -13.71 -0.55 15.29
N LEU A 274 -12.62 -1.16 15.77
CA LEU A 274 -11.95 -0.77 17.01
C LEU A 274 -10.52 -0.30 16.72
N ALA A 275 -10.07 0.74 17.41
CA ALA A 275 -8.68 1.20 17.31
C ALA A 275 -7.68 0.12 17.75
N SER A 276 -8.07 -0.75 18.69
CA SER A 276 -7.30 -1.92 19.09
C SER A 276 -7.14 -2.96 17.98
N GLN A 277 -8.17 -3.16 17.15
CA GLN A 277 -8.09 -4.03 15.97
C GLN A 277 -7.10 -3.45 14.97
N LEU A 278 -7.26 -2.17 14.61
CA LEU A 278 -6.35 -1.48 13.67
C LEU A 278 -4.90 -1.58 14.12
N LYS A 279 -4.64 -1.31 15.41
CA LYS A 279 -3.31 -1.40 15.99
C LYS A 279 -2.73 -2.82 15.85
N ARG A 280 -3.48 -3.86 16.23
CA ARG A 280 -3.03 -5.26 16.15
C ARG A 280 -2.78 -5.71 14.71
N VAL A 281 -3.64 -5.28 13.77
CA VAL A 281 -3.44 -5.51 12.34
C VAL A 281 -2.11 -4.88 11.92
N ILE A 282 -1.90 -3.59 12.16
CA ILE A 282 -0.66 -2.90 11.75
C ILE A 282 0.58 -3.58 12.34
N GLU A 283 0.61 -3.82 13.66
CA GLU A 283 1.79 -4.34 14.37
C GLU A 283 2.24 -5.73 13.89
N SER A 284 1.30 -6.55 13.37
CA SER A 284 1.56 -7.91 12.88
C SER A 284 2.26 -7.95 11.53
N HIS A 285 2.22 -6.85 10.77
CA HIS A 285 2.77 -6.78 9.41
C HIS A 285 4.06 -5.97 9.37
N ARG A 286 5.01 -6.42 8.54
CA ARG A 286 6.24 -5.63 8.31
C ARG A 286 5.95 -4.41 7.44
N TYR A 287 5.12 -4.60 6.43
CA TYR A 287 4.71 -3.55 5.52
C TYR A 287 3.21 -3.37 5.60
N VAL A 288 2.76 -2.11 5.62
CA VAL A 288 1.34 -1.77 5.55
C VAL A 288 1.13 -0.86 4.36
N ILE A 289 0.26 -1.28 3.45
CA ILE A 289 -0.20 -0.48 2.33
C ILE A 289 -1.51 0.19 2.74
N ILE A 290 -1.61 1.49 2.52
CA ILE A 290 -2.87 2.23 2.66
C ILE A 290 -3.26 2.85 1.32
N GLU A 291 -4.55 3.08 1.12
CA GLU A 291 -5.06 3.58 -0.15
C GLU A 291 -5.05 5.11 -0.30
N GLN A 292 -5.13 5.89 0.79
CA GLN A 292 -5.28 7.34 0.72
C GLN A 292 -4.37 8.10 1.70
N PRO A 293 -3.34 8.82 1.22
CA PRO A 293 -2.75 8.66 -0.11
C PRO A 293 -2.22 7.23 -0.28
N MET A 294 -2.15 6.73 -1.51
CA MET A 294 -1.66 5.37 -1.75
C MET A 294 -0.19 5.30 -1.34
N ALA A 295 0.15 4.49 -0.36
CA ALA A 295 1.52 4.47 0.16
C ALA A 295 1.84 3.17 0.87
N VAL A 296 3.11 2.77 0.80
CA VAL A 296 3.67 1.67 1.58
C VAL A 296 4.41 2.24 2.78
N TYR A 297 4.09 1.69 3.95
CA TYR A 297 4.74 1.97 5.22
C TYR A 297 5.53 0.75 5.68
N VAL A 298 6.71 0.97 6.27
CA VAL A 298 7.55 -0.08 6.85
C VAL A 298 7.62 0.06 8.35
N ALA A 299 7.55 -1.07 9.05
CA ALA A 299 7.70 -1.15 10.50
C ALA A 299 9.08 -0.66 10.96
N PRO A 300 9.22 -0.16 12.20
CA PRO A 300 10.52 0.12 12.79
C PRO A 300 11.36 -1.17 12.87
N ALA A 301 12.68 -1.00 12.68
CA ALA A 301 13.67 -2.08 12.67
C ALA A 301 13.74 -2.84 14.01
#